data_AF-A0ABD1MUI7-F1
#
_entry.id   AF-A0ABD1MUI7-F1
#
_cell.length_a   1.000
_cell.length_b   1.000
_cell.length_c   1.000
_cell.angle_alpha   90.00
_cell.angle_beta   90.00
_cell.angle_gamma   90.00
#
_symmetry.space_group_name_H-M   'P 1'
#
loop_
_entity.id
_entity.type
_entity.pdbx_description
1 polymer ?
#
loop_
_entity_poly.entity_id
_entity_poly.type
_entity_poly.pdbx_seq_one_letter_code
_entity_poly.pdbx_strand_id
1 'polypeptide(L)'
;MDNGCFSSARHDAFPAGLRVLVVDDDPTWLRILEKMLKKCLYEVTTCCLATEALKKLCERKDEYDIAISDVNMPDMDGFKLL
;
A
#
# COMPACT_ATOMS: atom_id res chain seq x y z
N MET A 1 -15.57 -40.59 21.43
CA MET A 1 -14.26 -40.68 20.75
C MET A 1 -14.37 -39.78 19.54
N ASP A 2 -14.19 -38.51 19.84
CA ASP A 2 -14.27 -37.35 18.98
C ASP A 2 -12.98 -37.23 18.18
N ASN A 3 -13.10 -37.35 16.86
CA ASN A 3 -12.00 -37.15 15.93
C ASN A 3 -11.76 -35.64 15.78
N GLY A 4 -10.79 -35.12 16.54
CA GLY A 4 -10.30 -33.75 16.42
C GLY A 4 -9.70 -33.50 15.04
N CYS A 5 -10.45 -32.78 14.20
CA CYS A 5 -9.96 -32.18 12.96
C CYS A 5 -9.02 -31.03 13.32
N PHE A 6 -7.71 -31.24 13.25
CA PHE A 6 -6.74 -30.15 13.31
C PHE A 6 -6.68 -29.48 11.94
N SER A 7 -7.49 -28.44 11.76
CA SER A 7 -7.41 -27.52 10.63
C SER A 7 -6.16 -26.64 10.78
N SER A 8 -5.07 -27.01 10.11
CA SER A 8 -3.94 -26.08 9.91
C SER A 8 -4.26 -25.13 8.76
N ALA A 9 -5.14 -24.15 8.98
CA ALA A 9 -5.25 -23.02 8.08
C ALA A 9 -3.96 -22.22 8.20
N ARG A 10 -3.04 -22.41 7.25
CA ARG A 10 -1.87 -21.54 7.13
C ARG A 10 -2.41 -20.15 6.80
N HIS A 11 -2.09 -19.16 7.63
CA HIS A 11 -2.31 -17.75 7.34
C HIS A 11 -1.31 -17.27 6.26
N ASP A 12 -1.35 -17.91 5.09
CA ASP A 12 -0.48 -17.57 3.95
C ASP A 12 -1.17 -16.59 2.98
N ALA A 13 -2.40 -16.16 3.27
CA ALA A 13 -3.15 -15.23 2.46
C ALA A 13 -2.98 -13.80 2.97
N PHE A 14 -2.50 -12.90 2.10
CA PHE A 14 -2.51 -11.47 2.37
C PHE A 14 -3.94 -10.96 2.60
N PRO A 15 -4.16 -9.99 3.53
CA PRO A 15 -5.49 -9.46 3.79
C PRO A 15 -6.04 -8.74 2.54
N ALA A 16 -7.09 -9.26 1.91
CA ALA A 16 -7.66 -8.66 0.73
C ALA A 16 -8.42 -7.35 1.03
N GLY A 17 -8.55 -6.47 0.03
CA GLY A 17 -9.38 -5.26 0.11
C GLY A 17 -8.72 -4.05 0.79
N LEU A 18 -7.44 -4.13 1.14
CA LEU A 18 -6.71 -3.00 1.71
C LEU A 18 -6.53 -1.87 0.70
N ARG A 19 -6.70 -0.63 1.15
CA ARG A 19 -6.52 0.59 0.37
C ARG A 19 -5.11 1.13 0.61
N VAL A 20 -4.30 1.12 -0.44
CA VAL A 20 -2.86 1.42 -0.36
C VAL A 20 -2.54 2.67 -1.17
N LEU A 21 -1.87 3.63 -0.52
CA LEU A 21 -1.23 4.77 -1.19
C LEU A 21 0.24 4.44 -1.43
N VAL A 22 0.69 4.53 -2.69
CA VAL A 22 2.09 4.34 -3.09
C VAL A 22 2.65 5.65 -3.62
N VAL A 23 3.79 6.07 -3.11
CA VAL A 23 4.47 7.33 -3.46
C VAL A 23 5.90 7.02 -3.87
N ASP A 24 6.24 7.32 -5.12
CA ASP A 24 7.56 7.06 -5.70
C ASP A 24 7.72 7.97 -6.93
N ASP A 25 8.86 8.65 -7.10
CA ASP A 25 9.07 9.55 -8.22
C ASP A 25 9.39 8.82 -9.54
N ASP A 26 9.74 7.53 -9.48
CA ASP A 26 9.92 6.68 -10.65
C ASP A 26 8.58 6.03 -11.09
N PRO A 27 8.03 6.43 -12.26
CA PRO A 27 6.77 5.87 -12.75
C PRO A 27 6.86 4.37 -13.06
N THR A 28 8.06 3.83 -13.26
CA THR A 28 8.30 2.40 -13.47
C THR A 28 8.00 1.62 -12.20
N TRP A 29 8.51 2.10 -11.06
CA TRP A 29 8.28 1.48 -9.76
C TRP A 29 6.83 1.57 -9.33
N LEU A 30 6.18 2.73 -9.53
CA LEU A 30 4.74 2.86 -9.33
C LEU A 30 3.94 1.80 -10.10
N ARG A 31 4.28 1.56 -11.37
CA ARG A 31 3.59 0.58 -12.22
C ARG A 31 3.83 -0.86 -11.75
N ILE A 32 5.03 -1.17 -11.29
CA ILE A 32 5.39 -2.50 -10.76
C ILE A 32 4.64 -2.76 -9.46
N LEU A 33 4.70 -1.82 -8.51
CA LEU A 33 4.03 -1.92 -7.21
C LEU A 33 2.51 -2.01 -7.36
N GLU A 34 1.92 -1.17 -8.22
CA GLU A 34 0.48 -1.23 -8.53
C GLU A 34 0.07 -2.64 -8.99
N LYS A 35 0.81 -3.23 -9.94
CA LYS A 35 0.51 -4.57 -10.45
C LYS A 35 0.67 -5.65 -9.39
N MET A 36 1.69 -5.56 -8.53
CA MET A 36 1.93 -6.53 -7.48
C MET A 36 0.83 -6.48 -6.41
N LEU A 37 0.50 -5.28 -5.93
CA LEU A 37 -0.51 -5.08 -4.89
C LEU A 37 -1.92 -5.43 -5.38
N LYS A 38 -2.25 -5.13 -6.65
CA LYS A 38 -3.53 -5.56 -7.24
C LYS A 38 -3.66 -7.09 -7.33
N LYS A 39 -2.56 -7.84 -7.51
CA LYS A 39 -2.60 -9.31 -7.44
C LYS A 39 -2.92 -9.83 -6.03
N CYS A 40 -2.65 -9.03 -5.00
CA CYS A 40 -3.05 -9.27 -3.62
C CYS A 40 -4.48 -8.78 -3.32
N LEU A 41 -5.24 -8.36 -4.34
CA LEU A 41 -6.60 -7.82 -4.22
C LEU A 41 -6.67 -6.51 -3.41
N TYR A 42 -5.64 -5.67 -3.50
CA TYR A 42 -5.61 -4.37 -2.86
C TYR A 42 -6.13 -3.28 -3.81
N GLU A 43 -6.70 -2.23 -3.23
CA GLU A 43 -7.08 -1.00 -3.93
C GLU A 43 -5.91 -0.03 -3.89
N VAL A 44 -5.28 0.23 -5.04
CA VAL A 44 -4.02 0.98 -5.09
C VAL A 44 -4.23 2.37 -5.68
N THR A 45 -3.79 3.39 -4.95
CA THR A 45 -3.61 4.77 -5.44
C THR A 45 -2.12 5.06 -5.54
N THR A 46 -1.65 5.56 -6.68
CA THR A 46 -0.23 5.93 -6.90
C THR A 46 -0.06 7.44 -7.00
N CYS A 47 1.06 7.97 -6.52
CA CYS A 47 1.44 9.38 -6.63
C CYS A 47 2.93 9.49 -6.99
N CYS A 48 3.27 10.33 -7.97
CA CYS A 48 4.67 10.58 -8.34
C CYS A 48 5.33 11.68 -7.51
N LEU A 49 4.55 12.40 -6.70
CA LEU A 49 4.99 13.56 -5.93
C LEU A 49 4.51 13.43 -4.50
N ALA A 50 5.41 13.72 -3.56
CA ALA A 50 5.12 13.66 -2.14
C ALA A 50 4.05 14.68 -1.71
N THR A 51 4.03 15.84 -2.35
CA THR A 51 3.06 16.91 -2.12
C THR A 51 1.62 16.51 -2.48
N GLU A 52 1.44 15.80 -3.59
CA GLU A 52 0.14 15.24 -3.98
C GLU A 52 -0.33 14.16 -3.01
N ALA A 53 0.59 13.33 -2.51
CA ALA A 53 0.30 12.32 -1.50
C ALA A 53 -0.15 12.97 -0.17
N LEU A 54 0.56 13.99 0.30
CA LEU A 54 0.19 14.75 1.50
C LEU A 54 -1.21 15.37 1.37
N LYS A 55 -1.51 15.98 0.21
CA LYS A 55 -2.82 16.56 -0.05
C LYS A 55 -3.93 15.51 0.06
N LYS A 56 -3.73 14.33 -0.53
CA LYS A 56 -4.69 13.21 -0.44
C LYS A 56 -4.89 12.72 1.00
N LEU A 57 -3.80 12.57 1.76
CA LEU A 57 -3.88 12.16 3.17
C LEU A 57 -4.61 13.19 4.04
N CYS A 58 -4.38 14.48 3.80
CA CYS A 58 -5.06 15.57 4.50
C CYS A 58 -6.55 15.66 4.17
N GLU A 59 -6.92 15.52 2.90
CA GLU A 59 -8.32 15.56 2.45
C GLU A 59 -9.10 14.31 2.88
N ARG A 60 -8.40 13.17 3.07
CA ARG A 60 -9.02 11.85 3.18
C ARG A 60 -8.36 10.95 4.23
N LYS A 61 -8.38 11.40 5.49
CA LYS A 61 -7.67 10.74 6.61
C LYS A 61 -7.99 9.26 6.84
N ASP A 62 -9.15 8.78 6.41
CA ASP A 62 -9.60 7.39 6.64
C ASP A 62 -9.72 6.57 5.34
N GLU A 63 -9.13 7.04 4.23
CA GLU A 63 -9.21 6.37 2.94
C GLU A 63 -8.08 5.38 2.64
N TYR A 64 -7.01 5.39 3.44
CA TYR A 64 -5.86 4.53 3.22
C TYR A 64 -5.56 3.72 4.47
N ASP A 65 -5.39 2.42 4.28
CA ASP A 65 -5.01 1.48 5.34
C ASP A 65 -3.48 1.34 5.42
N ILE A 66 -2.77 1.59 4.30
CA ILE A 66 -1.32 1.50 4.18
C ILE A 66 -0.80 2.65 3.31
N ALA A 67 0.29 3.29 3.73
CA ALA A 67 1.09 4.18 2.90
C ALA A 67 2.49 3.58 2.67
N ILE A 68 2.93 3.55 1.41
CA ILE A 68 4.26 3.11 0.98
C ILE A 68 4.90 4.31 0.29
N SER A 69 6.03 4.82 0.80
CA SER A 69 6.74 5.95 0.20
C SER A 69 8.19 5.56 -0.06
N ASP A 70 8.72 5.95 -1.22
CA ASP A 70 10.16 6.09 -1.38
C ASP A 70 10.67 7.21 -0.46
N VAL A 71 11.90 7.04 0.03
CA VAL A 71 12.57 8.01 0.90
C VAL A 71 13.40 8.99 0.08
N ASN A 72 13.96 8.54 -1.04
CA ASN A 72 14.92 9.29 -1.85
C ASN A 72 14.26 10.09 -2.96
N MET A 73 13.19 10.82 -2.64
CA MET A 73 12.51 11.69 -3.61
C MET A 73 13.20 13.06 -3.70
N PRO A 74 13.40 13.61 -4.91
CA PRO A 74 14.05 14.91 -5.14
C PRO A 74 13.22 16.12 -4.69
N ASP A 75 11.89 15.99 -4.58
CA ASP A 75 10.96 17.08 -4.22
C ASP A 75 10.85 17.27 -2.69
N MET A 76 10.65 16.17 -1.95
CA MET A 76 10.56 16.19 -0.49
C MET A 76 10.92 14.81 0.06
N ASP A 77 11.75 14.79 1.11
CA ASP A 77 12.08 13.57 1.84
C ASP A 77 10.80 12.84 2.29
N GLY A 78 10.64 11.59 1.84
CA GLY A 78 9.45 10.75 2.09
C GLY A 78 9.17 10.51 3.57
N PHE A 79 10.14 10.75 4.46
CA PHE A 79 9.88 10.73 5.90
C PHE A 79 8.89 11.81 6.36
N LYS A 80 8.74 12.92 5.64
CA LYS A 80 7.78 13.97 6.01
C LYS A 80 6.32 13.58 5.73
N LEU A 81 6.09 12.48 5.02
CA LEU A 81 4.76 11.93 4.75
C LEU A 81 4.23 11.05 5.89
N LEU A 82 5.11 10.52 6.75
CA LEU A 82 4.80 9.55 7.82
C LEU A 82 4.81 10.23 9.19
#